data_AF-A0ABD1S2H1-F1
#
_entry.id   AF-A0ABD1S2H1-F1
#
_cell.length_a   1.000
_cell.length_b   1.000
_cell.length_c   1.000
_cell.angle_alpha   90.00
_cell.angle_beta   90.00
_cell.angle_gamma   90.00
#
_symmetry.space_group_name_H-M   'P 1'
#
loop_
_entity.id
_entity.type
_entity.pdbx_description
1 polymer ?
#
loop_
_entity_poly.entity_id
_entity_poly.type
_entity_poly.pdbx_seq_one_letter_code
_entity_poly.pdbx_strand_id
1 'polypeptide(L)'
;MPTFKRSSTTPFVYGNVNAVPPSLDWRERGAVTAVENQGGCGSCWAFSVVAAMEGITQIKTGELVSLSEQQILDCITSIDSCKGGWMEYAFEFASQYQGLDSDADYPYPAKEGSCSANKPSSLPAMITGHQSVPGNNETALLMAVANQPVCVRIDPIQMRFYKSGILTGECGTNLTHSITAVGYGTSEDGTKYWIFKNSWGPNWGENGFIRLQRDVAAK
;
A
#
# COMPACT_ATOMS: atom_id res chain seq x y z
N MET A 1 -20.34 16.18 -2.01
CA MET A 1 -19.33 15.23 -1.50
C MET A 1 -20.05 13.94 -1.17
N PRO A 2 -19.66 12.78 -1.72
CA PRO A 2 -20.19 11.51 -1.24
C PRO A 2 -19.86 11.42 0.25
N THR A 3 -20.89 11.32 1.08
CA THR A 3 -20.73 11.15 2.51
C THR A 3 -20.35 9.71 2.75
N PHE A 4 -19.10 9.48 3.16
CA PHE A 4 -18.66 8.18 3.65
C PHE A 4 -19.49 7.81 4.88
N LYS A 5 -20.42 6.87 4.70
CA LYS A 5 -20.85 6.06 5.83
C LYS A 5 -19.69 5.13 6.12
N ARG A 6 -18.86 5.47 7.12
CA ARG A 6 -18.09 4.45 7.84
C ARG A 6 -19.10 3.37 8.23
N SER A 7 -19.09 2.24 7.54
CA SER A 7 -19.88 1.09 7.95
C SER A 7 -19.24 0.53 9.21
N SER A 8 -19.60 1.12 10.35
CA SER A 8 -19.23 0.62 11.66
C SER A 8 -20.18 -0.51 12.01
N THR A 9 -19.76 -1.76 11.80
CA THR A 9 -20.30 -2.95 12.49
C THR A 9 -19.52 -4.24 12.22
N THR A 10 -18.68 -4.32 11.18
CA THR A 10 -17.91 -5.55 10.92
C THR A 10 -16.67 -5.62 11.82
N PRO A 11 -16.48 -6.70 12.60
CA PRO A 11 -15.26 -6.91 13.37
C PRO A 11 -14.00 -6.86 12.49
N PHE A 12 -12.90 -6.35 13.05
CA PHE A 12 -11.60 -6.38 12.38
C PHE A 12 -11.21 -7.83 12.05
N VAL A 13 -10.99 -8.13 10.78
CA VAL A 13 -10.84 -9.51 10.28
C VAL A 13 -9.68 -10.25 10.94
N TYR A 14 -8.62 -9.53 11.33
CA TYR A 14 -7.44 -10.10 11.99
C TYR A 14 -7.45 -9.92 13.51
N GLY A 15 -8.58 -9.51 14.12
CA GLY A 15 -8.68 -9.26 15.56
C GLY A 15 -8.50 -10.51 16.43
N ASN A 16 -8.66 -11.70 15.87
CA ASN A 16 -8.47 -12.99 16.57
C ASN A 16 -7.09 -13.63 16.29
N VAL A 17 -6.20 -12.94 15.57
CA VAL A 17 -4.83 -13.43 15.31
C VAL A 17 -3.99 -13.24 16.56
N ASN A 18 -3.76 -14.31 17.31
CA ASN A 18 -3.09 -14.24 18.62
C ASN A 18 -1.57 -14.45 18.57
N ALA A 19 -1.05 -14.97 17.47
CA ALA A 19 0.38 -15.21 17.29
C ALA A 19 0.79 -14.88 15.86
N VAL A 20 1.85 -14.10 15.73
CA VAL A 20 2.48 -13.76 14.44
C VAL A 20 3.98 -14.07 14.53
N PRO A 21 4.64 -14.39 13.41
CA PRO A 21 6.10 -14.56 13.40
C PRO A 21 6.82 -13.33 13.97
N PRO A 22 8.00 -13.47 14.60
CA PRO A 22 8.77 -12.34 15.12
C PRO A 22 9.31 -11.42 14.02
N SER A 23 9.51 -11.96 12.82
CA SER A 23 9.85 -11.25 11.60
C SER A 23 9.09 -11.84 10.42
N LEU A 24 8.75 -10.99 9.46
CA LEU A 24 8.10 -11.40 8.22
C LEU A 24 8.47 -10.41 7.12
N ASP A 25 8.80 -10.94 5.96
CA ASP A 25 9.08 -10.15 4.75
C ASP A 25 8.32 -10.76 3.57
N TRP A 26 7.31 -10.05 3.06
CA TRP A 26 6.53 -10.51 1.92
C TRP A 26 7.34 -10.57 0.62
N ARG A 27 8.49 -9.87 0.54
CA ARG A 27 9.40 -9.94 -0.60
C ARG A 27 10.00 -11.34 -0.72
N GLU A 28 10.43 -11.90 0.40
CA GLU A 28 10.99 -13.26 0.49
C GLU A 28 9.95 -14.35 0.20
N ARG A 29 8.66 -14.00 0.32
CA ARG A 29 7.52 -14.88 0.01
C ARG A 29 6.97 -14.69 -1.40
N GLY A 30 7.61 -13.85 -2.22
CA GLY A 30 7.20 -13.58 -3.59
C GLY A 30 5.92 -12.75 -3.72
N ALA A 31 5.44 -12.10 -2.66
CA ALA A 31 4.18 -11.34 -2.64
C ALA A 31 4.41 -9.82 -2.78
N VAL A 32 5.52 -9.41 -3.40
CA VAL A 32 5.87 -8.01 -3.63
C VAL A 32 6.52 -7.87 -5.00
N THR A 33 5.90 -7.07 -5.88
CA THR A 33 6.44 -6.71 -7.19
C THR A 33 7.65 -5.76 -7.07
N ALA A 34 8.31 -5.50 -8.20
CA ALA A 34 9.41 -4.53 -8.27
C ALA A 34 8.98 -3.14 -7.76
N VAL A 35 9.95 -2.33 -7.32
CA VAL A 35 9.70 -0.94 -6.94
C VAL A 35 9.54 -0.08 -8.19
N GLU A 36 8.47 0.70 -8.20
CA GLU A 36 8.12 1.61 -9.28
C GLU A 36 8.30 3.09 -8.88
N ASN A 37 8.06 4.00 -9.82
CA ASN A 37 8.28 5.42 -9.63
C ASN A 37 7.06 6.24 -10.08
N GLN A 38 6.38 6.85 -9.12
CA GLN A 38 5.20 7.68 -9.36
C GLN A 38 5.51 8.99 -10.12
N GLY A 39 6.79 9.40 -10.18
CA GLY A 39 7.21 10.65 -10.81
C GLY A 39 6.69 11.88 -10.09
N GLY A 40 6.34 12.92 -10.85
CA GLY A 40 5.79 14.18 -10.32
C GLY A 40 4.30 14.16 -10.00
N CYS A 41 3.61 13.03 -10.22
CA CYS A 41 2.19 12.88 -9.97
C CYS A 41 1.94 12.48 -8.50
N GLY A 42 0.94 13.10 -7.86
CA GLY A 42 0.48 12.80 -6.50
C GLY A 42 -0.30 11.49 -6.36
N SER A 43 0.13 10.43 -7.04
CA SER A 43 -0.54 9.14 -7.20
C SER A 43 -0.16 8.09 -6.16
N CYS A 44 0.60 8.43 -5.11
CA CYS A 44 1.04 7.49 -4.06
C CYS A 44 -0.11 6.64 -3.46
N TRP A 45 -1.32 7.20 -3.42
CA TRP A 45 -2.53 6.51 -2.95
C TRP A 45 -2.92 5.34 -3.86
N ALA A 46 -2.74 5.47 -5.18
CA ALA A 46 -2.96 4.39 -6.15
C ALA A 46 -1.86 3.33 -6.03
N PHE A 47 -0.59 3.74 -6.03
CA PHE A 47 0.57 2.84 -5.84
C PHE A 47 0.45 2.00 -4.56
N SER A 48 0.02 2.61 -3.47
CA SER A 48 -0.11 1.88 -2.21
C SER A 48 -1.19 0.80 -2.28
N VAL A 49 -2.32 1.09 -2.92
CA VAL A 49 -3.41 0.12 -3.12
C VAL A 49 -3.02 -0.98 -4.09
N VAL A 50 -2.40 -0.64 -5.22
CA VAL A 50 -1.89 -1.61 -6.19
C VAL A 50 -0.93 -2.57 -5.51
N ALA A 51 0.09 -2.08 -4.80
CA ALA A 51 1.04 -2.95 -4.10
C ALA A 51 0.37 -3.89 -3.06
N ALA A 52 -0.71 -3.44 -2.40
CA ALA A 52 -1.46 -4.31 -1.50
C ALA A 52 -2.30 -5.36 -2.24
N MET A 53 -2.92 -4.98 -3.37
CA MET A 53 -3.68 -5.87 -4.25
C MET A 53 -2.82 -6.94 -4.92
N GLU A 54 -1.63 -6.56 -5.40
CA GLU A 54 -0.65 -7.50 -5.96
C GLU A 54 -0.25 -8.56 -4.92
N GLY A 55 0.05 -8.11 -3.70
CA GLY A 55 0.45 -9.00 -2.61
C GLY A 55 -0.64 -9.96 -2.20
N ILE A 56 -1.88 -9.49 -1.98
CA ILE A 56 -2.99 -10.40 -1.64
C ILE A 56 -3.35 -11.34 -2.80
N THR A 57 -3.20 -10.90 -4.05
CA THR A 57 -3.39 -11.76 -5.23
C THR A 57 -2.41 -12.91 -5.19
N GLN A 58 -1.12 -12.63 -5.04
CA GLN A 58 -0.11 -13.69 -4.93
C GLN A 58 -0.41 -14.63 -3.76
N ILE A 59 -0.78 -14.10 -2.59
CA ILE A 59 -1.06 -14.92 -1.41
C ILE A 59 -2.23 -15.87 -1.65
N LYS A 60 -3.21 -15.48 -2.46
CA LYS A 60 -4.42 -16.25 -2.74
C LYS A 60 -4.30 -17.19 -3.92
N THR A 61 -3.57 -16.81 -4.96
CA THR A 61 -3.52 -17.54 -6.24
C THR A 61 -2.16 -18.19 -6.50
N GLY A 62 -1.10 -17.73 -5.84
CA GLY A 62 0.29 -18.08 -6.14
C GLY A 62 0.89 -17.28 -7.30
N GLU A 63 0.13 -16.43 -7.98
CA GLU A 63 0.57 -15.65 -9.12
C GLU A 63 0.84 -14.20 -8.71
N LEU A 64 2.09 -13.74 -8.92
CA LEU A 64 2.45 -12.35 -8.76
C LEU A 64 2.32 -11.64 -10.10
N VAL A 65 1.40 -10.68 -10.18
CA VAL A 65 1.16 -9.87 -11.39
C VAL A 65 1.31 -8.40 -11.02
N SER A 66 1.94 -7.61 -11.91
CA SER A 66 2.00 -6.15 -11.78
C SER A 66 0.71 -5.53 -12.31
N LEU A 67 0.07 -4.70 -11.49
CA LEU A 67 -1.25 -4.10 -11.79
C LEU A 67 -1.13 -2.62 -12.11
N SER A 68 -2.11 -2.07 -12.82
CA SER A 68 -2.07 -0.68 -13.28
C SER A 68 -2.54 0.33 -12.21
N GLU A 69 -1.62 1.17 -11.73
CA GLU A 69 -1.98 2.39 -11.03
C GLU A 69 -2.67 3.40 -11.95
N GLN A 70 -2.34 3.41 -13.24
CA GLN A 70 -2.88 4.38 -14.18
C GLN A 70 -4.38 4.20 -14.38
N GLN A 71 -4.88 2.95 -14.40
CA GLN A 71 -6.31 2.68 -14.48
C GLN A 71 -7.06 3.33 -13.31
N ILE A 72 -6.51 3.27 -12.10
CA ILE A 72 -7.07 3.94 -10.91
C ILE A 72 -7.10 5.46 -11.11
N LEU A 73 -6.02 6.06 -11.63
CA LEU A 73 -5.95 7.51 -11.86
C LEU A 73 -6.94 7.99 -12.91
N ASP A 74 -7.10 7.24 -13.99
CA ASP A 74 -7.90 7.65 -15.14
C ASP A 74 -9.39 7.39 -14.96
N CYS A 75 -9.75 6.35 -14.22
CA CYS A 75 -11.14 5.87 -14.11
C CYS A 75 -11.89 6.35 -12.87
N ILE A 76 -11.21 6.90 -11.86
CA ILE A 76 -11.88 7.50 -10.70
C ILE A 76 -12.09 9.00 -10.93
N THR A 77 -13.27 9.37 -11.42
CA THR A 77 -13.58 10.75 -11.82
C THR A 77 -13.92 11.70 -10.68
N SER A 78 -14.04 11.21 -9.44
CA SER A 78 -14.51 12.00 -8.28
C SER A 78 -13.39 12.58 -7.41
N ILE A 79 -12.13 12.38 -7.79
CA ILE A 79 -10.95 12.80 -7.04
C ILE A 79 -9.92 13.45 -7.97
N ASP A 80 -9.00 14.20 -7.38
CA ASP A 80 -8.04 15.00 -8.11
C ASP A 80 -6.76 14.18 -8.33
N SER A 81 -6.86 13.18 -9.22
CA SER A 81 -5.89 12.09 -9.48
C SER A 81 -4.43 12.41 -9.15
N CYS A 82 -3.76 13.28 -9.93
CA CYS A 82 -2.36 13.63 -9.69
C CYS A 82 -2.16 14.73 -8.63
N LYS A 83 -3.21 15.33 -8.09
CA LYS A 83 -3.14 16.26 -6.94
C LYS A 83 -3.37 15.56 -5.60
N GLY A 84 -3.79 14.29 -5.62
CA GLY A 84 -3.92 13.44 -4.44
C GLY A 84 -5.24 12.69 -4.38
N GLY A 85 -5.27 11.65 -3.58
CA GLY A 85 -6.44 10.79 -3.40
C GLY A 85 -6.39 10.03 -2.08
N TRP A 86 -7.45 9.27 -1.85
CA TRP A 86 -7.60 8.41 -0.68
C TRP A 86 -7.62 6.96 -1.12
N MET A 87 -6.91 6.09 -0.38
CA MET A 87 -6.75 4.67 -0.72
C MET A 87 -8.09 3.93 -0.73
N GLU A 88 -9.04 4.38 0.10
CA GLU A 88 -10.41 3.84 0.15
C GLU A 88 -11.10 3.93 -1.21
N TYR A 89 -10.96 5.04 -1.94
CA TYR A 89 -11.56 5.16 -3.27
C TYR A 89 -10.95 4.21 -4.29
N ALA A 90 -9.63 3.97 -4.22
CA ALA A 90 -8.97 3.01 -5.09
C ALA A 90 -9.45 1.57 -4.82
N PHE A 91 -9.59 1.20 -3.54
CA PHE A 91 -10.16 -0.11 -3.19
C PHE A 91 -11.64 -0.25 -3.59
N GLU A 92 -12.46 0.78 -3.40
CA GLU A 92 -13.86 0.79 -3.82
C GLU A 92 -13.97 0.65 -5.34
N PHE A 93 -13.18 1.41 -6.10
CA PHE A 93 -13.11 1.30 -7.54
C PHE A 93 -12.72 -0.11 -7.97
N ALA A 94 -11.61 -0.65 -7.46
CA ALA A 94 -11.15 -1.98 -7.81
C ALA A 94 -12.19 -3.07 -7.46
N SER A 95 -12.90 -2.92 -6.34
CA SER A 95 -13.97 -3.85 -5.96
C SER A 95 -15.19 -3.74 -6.89
N GLN A 96 -15.59 -2.55 -7.31
CA GLN A 96 -16.73 -2.34 -8.24
C GLN A 96 -16.38 -2.72 -9.67
N TYR A 97 -15.15 -2.44 -10.09
CA TYR A 97 -14.61 -2.86 -11.38
C TYR A 97 -14.32 -4.36 -11.43
N GLN A 98 -14.34 -5.04 -10.27
CA GLN A 98 -14.03 -6.46 -10.09
C GLN A 98 -12.58 -6.81 -10.46
N GLY A 99 -11.64 -5.92 -10.15
CA GLY A 99 -10.22 -6.09 -10.38
C GLY A 99 -9.52 -4.85 -10.90
N LEU A 100 -8.29 -5.05 -11.36
CA LEU A 100 -7.50 -4.05 -12.08
C LEU A 100 -6.85 -4.68 -13.31
N ASP A 101 -6.57 -3.87 -14.32
CA ASP A 101 -5.76 -4.25 -15.47
C ASP A 101 -4.30 -4.47 -15.05
N SER A 102 -3.53 -5.20 -15.86
CA SER A 102 -2.09 -5.29 -15.67
C SER A 102 -1.40 -3.97 -16.05
N ASP A 103 -0.23 -3.66 -15.47
CA ASP A 103 0.56 -2.50 -15.94
C ASP A 103 0.95 -2.65 -17.42
N ALA A 104 1.17 -3.88 -17.90
CA ALA A 104 1.47 -4.14 -19.31
C ALA A 104 0.32 -3.73 -20.26
N ASP A 105 -0.93 -3.94 -19.84
CA ASP A 105 -2.12 -3.59 -20.63
C ASP A 105 -2.53 -2.12 -20.47
N TYR A 106 -2.21 -1.52 -19.31
CA TYR A 106 -2.50 -0.12 -19.01
C TYR A 106 -1.30 0.57 -18.33
N PRO A 107 -0.26 0.94 -19.10
CA PRO A 107 1.00 1.44 -18.54
C PRO A 107 0.88 2.79 -17.83
N TYR A 108 1.83 3.08 -16.93
CA TYR A 108 1.90 4.30 -16.14
C TYR A 108 2.74 5.45 -16.77
N PRO A 109 2.14 6.46 -17.44
CA PRO A 109 2.83 7.65 -17.95
C PRO A 109 3.05 8.76 -16.93
N ALA A 110 2.70 8.58 -15.65
CA ALA A 110 2.83 9.58 -14.59
C ALA A 110 2.10 10.91 -14.83
N LYS A 111 0.92 10.86 -15.45
CA LYS A 111 0.05 12.01 -15.71
C LYS A 111 -1.41 11.59 -15.81
N GLU A 112 -2.32 12.54 -15.71
CA GLU A 112 -3.75 12.29 -15.91
C GLU A 112 -4.04 11.94 -17.38
N GLY A 113 -4.84 10.90 -17.57
CA GLY A 113 -5.35 10.44 -18.86
C GLY A 113 -6.87 10.40 -18.88
N SER A 114 -7.42 9.63 -19.82
CA SER A 114 -8.85 9.35 -19.91
C SER A 114 -9.06 7.86 -19.69
N CYS A 115 -10.06 7.50 -18.89
CA CYS A 115 -10.37 6.09 -18.61
C CYS A 115 -10.55 5.32 -19.93
N SER A 116 -9.74 4.29 -20.12
CA SER A 116 -9.90 3.37 -21.23
C SER A 116 -11.28 2.69 -21.19
N ALA A 117 -11.99 2.72 -22.32
CA ALA A 117 -13.22 1.96 -22.48
C ALA A 117 -12.96 0.45 -22.71
N ASN A 118 -11.71 0.08 -22.99
CA ASN A 118 -11.32 -1.30 -23.26
C ASN A 118 -11.08 -2.02 -21.93
N LYS A 119 -12.09 -2.75 -21.47
CA LYS A 119 -11.95 -3.69 -20.34
C LYS A 119 -11.49 -5.05 -20.86
N PRO A 120 -10.36 -5.60 -20.40
CA PRO A 120 -9.96 -6.97 -20.72
C PRO A 120 -11.04 -7.99 -20.36
N SER A 121 -11.15 -9.08 -21.12
CA SER A 121 -12.12 -10.16 -20.85
C SER A 121 -11.84 -10.93 -19.55
N SER A 122 -10.61 -10.84 -19.05
CA SER A 122 -10.17 -11.43 -17.78
C SER A 122 -9.21 -10.47 -17.10
N LEU A 123 -9.44 -10.19 -15.82
CA LEU A 123 -8.56 -9.35 -15.01
C LEU A 123 -7.60 -10.22 -14.18
N PRO A 124 -6.31 -9.85 -14.09
CA PRO A 124 -5.29 -10.64 -13.39
C PRO A 124 -5.45 -10.66 -11.86
N ALA A 125 -6.14 -9.69 -11.28
CA ALA A 125 -6.35 -9.58 -9.84
C ALA A 125 -7.76 -9.10 -9.53
N MET A 126 -8.39 -9.68 -8.49
CA MET A 126 -9.72 -9.29 -8.05
C MET A 126 -9.76 -9.13 -6.54
N ILE A 127 -10.50 -8.14 -6.06
CA ILE A 127 -10.85 -7.97 -4.65
C ILE A 127 -12.37 -7.86 -4.50
N THR A 128 -12.88 -8.34 -3.38
CA THR A 128 -14.32 -8.29 -3.06
C THR A 128 -14.68 -7.16 -2.08
N GLY A 129 -13.69 -6.42 -1.60
CA GLY A 129 -13.87 -5.31 -0.66
C GLY A 129 -12.59 -4.93 0.06
N HIS A 130 -12.71 -4.04 1.05
CA HIS A 130 -11.62 -3.55 1.88
C HIS A 130 -12.10 -3.31 3.32
N GLN A 131 -11.15 -3.21 4.25
CA GLN A 131 -11.41 -2.88 5.65
C GLN A 131 -10.28 -2.01 6.18
N SER A 132 -10.61 -0.98 6.97
CA SER A 132 -9.61 -0.19 7.68
C SER A 132 -9.08 -0.96 8.88
N VAL A 133 -7.76 -1.00 9.03
CA VAL A 133 -7.12 -1.40 10.30
C VAL A 133 -7.50 -0.39 11.38
N PRO A 134 -7.78 -0.83 12.63
CA PRO A 134 -7.96 0.08 13.76
C PRO A 134 -6.83 1.11 13.84
N GLY A 135 -7.19 2.40 13.78
CA GLY A 135 -6.21 3.49 13.81
C GLY A 135 -5.47 3.58 15.14
N ASN A 136 -4.23 4.07 15.10
CA ASN A 136 -3.35 4.24 16.27
C ASN A 136 -3.14 2.94 17.07
N ASN A 137 -3.15 1.80 16.38
CA ASN A 137 -2.97 0.49 17.00
C ASN A 137 -1.95 -0.34 16.20
N GLU A 138 -0.67 -0.22 16.56
CA GLU A 138 0.41 -0.97 15.91
C GLU A 138 0.27 -2.49 16.07
N THR A 139 -0.41 -2.96 17.13
CA THR A 139 -0.70 -4.39 17.30
C THR A 139 -1.70 -4.88 16.25
N ALA A 140 -2.76 -4.11 15.98
CA ALA A 140 -3.71 -4.44 14.92
C ALA A 140 -3.06 -4.35 13.53
N LEU A 141 -2.19 -3.37 13.31
CA LEU A 141 -1.40 -3.29 12.07
C LEU A 141 -0.48 -4.51 11.93
N LEU A 142 0.19 -4.94 13.01
CA LEU A 142 1.04 -6.12 13.00
C LEU A 142 0.28 -7.39 12.63
N MET A 143 -0.91 -7.58 13.21
CA MET A 143 -1.80 -8.68 12.88
C MET A 143 -2.22 -8.65 11.39
N ALA A 144 -2.50 -7.47 10.84
CA ALA A 144 -2.82 -7.33 9.42
C ALA A 144 -1.62 -7.63 8.50
N VAL A 145 -0.46 -7.01 8.77
CA VAL A 145 0.76 -7.17 7.97
C VAL A 145 1.26 -8.61 7.99
N ALA A 146 1.06 -9.34 9.09
CA ALA A 146 1.40 -10.76 9.17
C ALA A 146 0.56 -11.65 8.23
N ASN A 147 -0.59 -11.16 7.74
CA ASN A 147 -1.49 -11.90 6.87
C ASN A 147 -1.48 -11.43 5.40
N GLN A 148 -1.16 -10.15 5.15
CA GLN A 148 -1.03 -9.58 3.80
C GLN A 148 -0.37 -8.20 3.85
N PRO A 149 0.16 -7.66 2.73
CA PRO A 149 0.59 -6.26 2.67
C PRO A 149 -0.56 -5.28 2.96
N VAL A 150 -0.24 -4.15 3.62
CA VAL A 150 -1.22 -3.18 4.12
C VAL A 150 -0.85 -1.77 3.72
N CYS A 151 -1.80 -1.01 3.18
CA CYS A 151 -1.59 0.40 2.87
C CYS A 151 -1.54 1.27 4.14
N VAL A 152 -0.62 2.22 4.21
CA VAL A 152 -0.41 3.11 5.35
C VAL A 152 -0.15 4.53 4.86
N ARG A 153 -0.72 5.52 5.56
CA ARG A 153 -0.37 6.94 5.36
C ARG A 153 0.75 7.33 6.31
N ILE A 154 1.69 8.13 5.83
CA ILE A 154 2.87 8.57 6.56
C ILE A 154 3.16 10.05 6.31
N ASP A 155 3.87 10.68 7.24
CA ASP A 155 4.53 11.97 7.01
C ASP A 155 5.87 11.74 6.28
N PRO A 156 6.01 12.20 5.02
CA PRO A 156 7.18 11.90 4.21
C PRO A 156 8.42 12.75 4.56
N ILE A 157 8.32 13.75 5.44
CA ILE A 157 9.38 14.75 5.65
C ILE A 157 10.70 14.09 6.05
N GLN A 158 10.65 13.19 7.04
CA GLN A 158 11.86 12.50 7.53
C GLN A 158 12.40 11.45 6.55
N MET A 159 11.56 10.99 5.62
CA MET A 159 11.93 9.98 4.63
C MET A 159 12.69 10.58 3.44
N ARG A 160 12.56 11.88 3.17
CA ARG A 160 13.07 12.53 1.95
C ARG A 160 14.53 12.18 1.61
N PHE A 161 15.41 12.15 2.62
CA PHE A 161 16.85 11.89 2.46
C PHE A 161 17.29 10.52 2.96
N TYR A 162 16.36 9.64 3.32
CA TYR A 162 16.66 8.30 3.79
C TYR A 162 17.49 7.51 2.75
N LYS A 163 18.48 6.77 3.25
CA LYS A 163 19.38 5.94 2.44
C LYS A 163 19.41 4.49 2.91
N SER A 164 19.56 4.26 4.20
CA SER A 164 19.56 2.93 4.80
C SER A 164 19.44 3.00 6.32
N GLY A 165 19.29 1.83 6.95
CA GLY A 165 19.16 1.68 8.40
C GLY A 165 17.70 1.72 8.86
N ILE A 166 17.49 1.61 10.17
CA ILE A 166 16.16 1.84 10.75
C ILE A 166 16.02 3.34 10.97
N LEU A 167 15.08 3.98 10.28
CA LEU A 167 14.74 5.36 10.53
C LEU A 167 14.05 5.46 11.89
N THR A 168 14.71 6.14 12.82
CA THR A 168 14.25 6.42 14.19
C THR A 168 14.12 7.93 14.38
N GLY A 169 13.56 8.34 15.53
CA GLY A 169 13.48 9.75 15.93
C GLY A 169 12.11 10.39 15.70
N GLU A 170 12.06 11.72 15.79
CA GLU A 170 10.80 12.44 15.73
C GLU A 170 10.25 12.52 14.30
N CYS A 171 9.13 11.83 14.06
CA CYS A 171 8.31 12.01 12.86
C CYS A 171 7.13 12.95 13.13
N GLY A 172 6.64 13.64 12.09
CA GLY A 172 5.39 14.40 12.18
C GLY A 172 4.16 13.50 12.02
N THR A 173 2.98 14.07 12.23
CA THR A 173 1.68 13.42 12.00
C THR A 173 0.93 14.04 10.82
N ASN A 174 1.62 14.81 9.97
CA ASN A 174 1.04 15.38 8.76
C ASN A 174 1.03 14.32 7.63
N LEU A 175 0.13 13.35 7.76
CA LEU A 175 0.02 12.19 6.90
C LEU A 175 -0.39 12.60 5.49
N THR A 176 0.59 12.77 4.59
CA THR A 176 0.40 13.31 3.23
C THR A 176 0.89 12.37 2.14
N HIS A 177 1.61 11.30 2.50
CA HIS A 177 2.11 10.29 1.57
C HIS A 177 1.55 8.91 1.92
N SER A 178 1.37 8.05 0.91
CA SER A 178 0.88 6.67 1.11
C SER A 178 1.95 5.67 0.66
N ILE A 179 2.21 4.67 1.49
CA ILE A 179 3.19 3.60 1.28
C ILE A 179 2.60 2.27 1.74
N THR A 180 3.20 1.15 1.36
CA THR A 180 2.66 -0.18 1.67
C THR A 180 3.58 -0.92 2.64
N ALA A 181 3.04 -1.31 3.80
CA ALA A 181 3.70 -2.21 4.74
C ALA A 181 3.80 -3.60 4.13
N VAL A 182 5.02 -4.06 3.89
CA VAL A 182 5.32 -5.36 3.28
C VAL A 182 6.07 -6.30 4.23
N GLY A 183 6.26 -5.90 5.48
CA GLY A 183 6.91 -6.74 6.47
C GLY A 183 7.27 -5.99 7.73
N TYR A 184 7.94 -6.70 8.62
CA TYR A 184 8.45 -6.19 9.88
C TYR A 184 9.55 -7.12 10.42
N GLY A 185 10.34 -6.62 11.37
CA GLY A 185 11.38 -7.41 12.01
C GLY A 185 11.90 -6.79 13.30
N THR A 186 12.99 -7.35 13.78
CA THR A 186 13.77 -6.89 14.93
C THR A 186 15.24 -6.97 14.56
N SER A 187 15.99 -5.88 14.72
CA SER A 187 17.45 -5.87 14.49
C SER A 187 18.19 -6.57 15.61
N GLU A 188 19.49 -6.81 15.40
CA GLU A 188 20.38 -7.47 16.37
C GLU A 188 20.43 -6.76 17.72
N ASP A 189 20.28 -5.43 17.75
CA ASP A 189 20.24 -4.60 18.96
C ASP A 189 18.85 -4.59 19.65
N GLY A 190 17.88 -5.33 19.13
CA GLY A 190 16.51 -5.40 19.65
C GLY A 190 15.56 -4.33 19.11
N THR A 191 16.00 -3.43 18.22
CA THR A 191 15.11 -2.41 17.63
C THR A 191 14.11 -3.05 16.68
N LYS A 192 12.81 -2.92 16.99
CA LYS A 192 11.73 -3.37 16.12
C LYS A 192 11.52 -2.39 14.98
N TYR A 193 11.21 -2.91 13.79
CA TYR A 193 10.95 -2.08 12.62
C TYR A 193 9.84 -2.63 11.73
N TRP A 194 9.21 -1.74 10.97
CA TRP A 194 8.39 -2.00 9.80
C TRP A 194 9.24 -2.00 8.54
N ILE A 195 8.85 -2.75 7.51
CA ILE A 195 9.40 -2.68 6.16
C ILE A 195 8.30 -2.11 5.26
N PHE A 196 8.56 -0.96 4.63
CA PHE A 196 7.62 -0.35 3.70
C PHE A 196 8.17 -0.30 2.28
N LYS A 197 7.33 -0.62 1.30
CA LYS A 197 7.53 -0.35 -0.12
C LYS A 197 7.11 1.10 -0.41
N ASN A 198 8.02 1.88 -0.99
CA ASN A 198 7.75 3.25 -1.44
C ASN A 198 7.59 3.28 -2.99
N SER A 199 7.15 4.42 -3.52
CA SER A 199 6.87 4.65 -4.94
C SER A 199 7.78 5.72 -5.56
N TRP A 200 9.00 5.88 -5.03
CA TRP A 200 9.99 6.88 -5.49
C TRP A 200 11.14 6.25 -6.31
N GLY A 201 10.92 5.06 -6.84
CA GLY A 201 11.90 4.30 -7.62
C GLY A 201 12.95 3.57 -6.78
N PRO A 202 13.68 2.63 -7.40
CA PRO A 202 14.62 1.75 -6.69
C PRO A 202 15.89 2.48 -6.22
N ASN A 203 16.20 3.66 -6.75
CA ASN A 203 17.40 4.43 -6.38
C ASN A 203 17.26 5.21 -5.06
N TRP A 204 16.07 5.21 -4.47
CA TRP A 204 15.79 5.86 -3.19
C TRP A 204 15.80 4.83 -2.05
N GLY A 205 16.31 5.19 -0.87
CA GLY A 205 16.32 4.30 0.29
C GLY A 205 17.05 2.97 0.04
N GLU A 206 16.52 1.90 0.64
CA GLU A 206 17.06 0.55 0.53
C GLU A 206 16.43 -0.16 -0.68
N ASN A 207 16.89 0.16 -1.89
CA ASN A 207 16.33 -0.33 -3.15
C ASN A 207 14.83 -0.01 -3.31
N GLY A 208 14.41 1.19 -2.88
CA GLY A 208 13.02 1.64 -2.89
C GLY A 208 12.22 1.33 -1.62
N PHE A 209 12.85 0.67 -0.65
CA PHE A 209 12.23 0.35 0.63
C PHE A 209 12.77 1.24 1.76
N ILE A 210 12.03 1.26 2.86
CA ILE A 210 12.45 1.89 4.10
C ILE A 210 12.14 0.98 5.28
N ARG A 211 13.06 0.96 6.25
CA ARG A 211 12.82 0.43 7.59
C ARG A 211 12.51 1.57 8.54
N LEU A 212 11.34 1.53 9.16
CA LEU A 212 10.90 2.54 10.14
C LEU A 212 10.74 1.90 11.51
N GLN A 213 11.16 2.58 12.57
CA GLN A 213 10.98 2.06 13.93
C GLN A 213 9.51 1.71 14.21
N ARG A 214 9.32 0.57 14.87
CA ARG A 214 8.02 0.00 15.28
C ARG A 214 7.90 -0.03 16.80
N ASP A 215 6.67 -0.04 17.31
CA ASP A 215 6.32 0.00 18.73
C ASP A 215 6.79 1.32 19.39
N VAL A 216 6.49 2.44 18.72
CA VAL A 216 6.76 3.79 19.25
C VAL A 216 5.49 4.36 19.87
N ALA A 217 5.62 5.28 20.83
CA ALA A 217 4.46 5.93 21.43
C ALA A 217 3.69 6.71 20.35
N ALA A 218 2.36 6.52 20.32
CA ALA A 218 1.50 7.30 19.44
C ALA A 218 1.62 8.80 19.75
N LYS A 219 1.65 9.62 18.69
CA LYS A 219 1.61 11.08 18.78
C LYS A 219 0.20 11.62 18.69
#